data_AF-A0A7S3NL56-F1
#
_entry.id   AF-A0A7S3NL56-F1
#
_cell.length_a   1.000
_cell.length_b   1.000
_cell.length_c   1.000
_cell.angle_alpha   90.00
_cell.angle_beta   90.00
_cell.angle_gamma   90.00
#
_symmetry.space_group_name_H-M   'P 1'
#
loop_
_entity.id
_entity.type
_entity.pdbx_description
1 polymer ?
#
loop_
_entity_poly.entity_id
_entity_poly.type
_entity_poly.pdbx_seq_one_letter_code
_entity_poly.pdbx_strand_id
1 'polypeptide(L)'
;MERKNDDEELIESDERHVESIVTKVSRYFFSERSFAGTLERWVERNAENIDLDASDEFQLKYTELHQEFKNIYERMLEEFIISQGSTTKEFYAELKREADSEKDGTLLAETILATTDFDIFMRMMRDYRMQLDHRNHHK
;
A
#
# COMPACT_ATOMS: atom_id res chain seq x y z
N MET A 1 51.09 -21.97 38.15
CA MET A 1 51.45 -20.70 37.49
C MET A 1 51.75 -21.09 36.05
N GLU A 2 51.07 -20.62 35.01
CA GLU A 2 50.23 -19.43 34.81
C GLU A 2 49.00 -19.83 34.00
N ARG A 3 47.82 -19.32 34.38
CA ARG A 3 46.69 -19.22 33.46
C ARG A 3 46.92 -17.95 32.65
N LYS A 4 47.04 -18.07 31.32
CA LYS A 4 46.85 -16.91 30.44
C LYS A 4 45.35 -16.82 30.17
N ASN A 5 44.74 -15.84 30.83
CA ASN A 5 43.44 -15.32 30.44
C ASN A 5 43.67 -14.58 29.12
N ASP A 6 43.30 -15.19 28.01
CA ASP A 6 43.05 -14.46 26.79
C ASP A 6 41.56 -14.07 26.85
N ASP A 7 41.34 -12.90 27.46
CA ASP A 7 40.08 -12.17 27.43
C ASP A 7 39.77 -11.82 25.97
N GLU A 8 39.12 -12.73 25.24
CA GLU A 8 38.35 -12.40 24.05
C GLU A 8 37.13 -11.59 24.50
N GLU A 9 37.30 -10.26 24.52
CA GLU A 9 36.18 -9.31 24.51
C GLU A 9 35.32 -9.60 23.27
N LEU A 10 34.27 -10.39 23.49
CA LEU A 10 33.12 -10.46 22.59
C LEU A 10 32.48 -9.08 22.58
N ILE A 11 32.84 -8.28 21.58
CA ILE A 11 32.11 -7.07 21.24
C ILE A 11 30.70 -7.53 20.82
N GLU A 12 29.77 -7.53 21.78
CA GLU A 12 28.35 -7.61 21.51
C GLU A 12 27.99 -6.36 20.71
N SER A 13 27.94 -6.50 19.39
CA SER A 13 27.40 -5.47 18.51
C SER A 13 25.92 -5.30 18.85
N ASP A 14 25.62 -4.28 19.66
CA ASP A 14 24.26 -3.75 19.88
C ASP A 14 23.76 -3.10 18.57
N GLU A 15 23.62 -3.90 17.53
CA GLU A 15 22.82 -3.56 16.36
C GLU A 15 21.36 -3.67 16.79
N ARG A 16 20.83 -2.60 17.40
CA ARG A 16 19.39 -2.36 17.41
C ARG A 16 18.95 -2.36 15.95
N HIS A 17 18.44 -3.49 15.48
CA HIS A 17 17.99 -3.66 14.11
C HIS A 17 16.88 -2.65 13.85
N VAL A 18 17.23 -1.53 13.22
CA VAL A 18 16.27 -0.50 12.85
C VAL A 18 15.38 -1.13 11.78
N GLU A 19 14.12 -1.35 12.13
CA GLU A 19 13.13 -1.92 11.22
C GLU A 19 13.04 -1.08 9.93
N SER A 20 13.17 -1.76 8.79
CA SER A 20 13.09 -1.18 7.43
C SER A 20 11.81 -0.37 7.23
N ILE A 21 11.89 0.72 6.48
CA ILE A 21 10.69 1.50 6.13
C ILE A 21 9.72 0.65 5.31
N VAL A 22 10.21 -0.31 4.52
CA VAL A 22 9.38 -1.23 3.74
C VAL A 22 8.54 -2.10 4.67
N THR A 23 9.13 -2.65 5.73
CA THR A 23 8.39 -3.45 6.72
C THR A 23 7.31 -2.63 7.43
N LYS A 24 7.63 -1.39 7.79
CA LYS A 24 6.66 -0.47 8.43
C LYS A 24 5.51 -0.12 7.49
N VAL A 25 5.81 0.19 6.23
CA VAL A 25 4.80 0.49 5.21
C VAL A 25 3.95 -0.74 4.92
N SER A 26 4.53 -1.94 4.79
CA SER A 26 3.78 -3.19 4.64
C SER A 26 2.79 -3.39 5.80
N ARG A 27 3.22 -3.16 7.05
CA ARG A 27 2.34 -3.27 8.22
C ARG A 27 1.21 -2.25 8.16
N TYR A 28 1.51 -0.99 7.87
CA TYR A 28 0.50 0.06 7.71
C TYR A 28 -0.51 -0.28 6.61
N PHE A 29 -0.02 -0.80 5.49
CA PHE A 29 -0.84 -1.15 4.35
C PHE A 29 -1.78 -2.32 4.62
N PHE A 30 -1.27 -3.43 5.16
CA PHE A 30 -2.01 -4.68 5.29
C PHE A 30 -2.70 -4.88 6.64
N SER A 31 -2.25 -4.19 7.71
CA SER A 31 -2.74 -4.42 9.08
C SER A 31 -3.54 -3.25 9.66
N GLU A 32 -3.31 -2.02 9.21
CA GLU A 32 -4.01 -0.85 9.77
C GLU A 32 -5.33 -0.60 9.05
N ARG A 33 -6.43 -0.74 9.80
CA ARG A 33 -7.79 -0.51 9.28
C ARG A 33 -8.03 0.93 8.82
N SER A 34 -7.23 1.89 9.33
CA SER A 34 -7.35 3.30 8.97
C SER A 34 -6.99 3.55 7.51
N PHE A 35 -6.03 2.79 6.96
CA PHE A 35 -5.62 2.89 5.56
C PHE A 35 -6.76 2.44 4.64
N ALA A 36 -7.13 1.16 4.74
CA ALA A 36 -8.20 0.57 3.95
C ALA A 36 -9.53 1.33 4.13
N GLY A 37 -9.91 1.64 5.37
CA GLY A 37 -11.18 2.31 5.66
C GLY A 37 -11.29 3.72 5.05
N THR A 38 -10.18 4.42 4.80
CA THR A 38 -10.23 5.73 4.13
C THR A 38 -10.50 5.59 2.64
N LEU A 39 -9.84 4.63 1.99
CA LEU A 39 -10.06 4.30 0.58
C LEU A 39 -11.46 3.74 0.37
N GLU A 40 -11.91 2.82 1.23
CA GLU A 40 -13.27 2.26 1.21
C GLU A 40 -14.31 3.38 1.25
N ARG A 41 -14.23 4.31 2.22
CA ARG A 41 -15.15 5.46 2.31
C ARG A 41 -15.15 6.33 1.05
N TRP A 42 -14.03 6.44 0.35
CA TRP A 42 -14.00 7.14 -0.93
C TRP A 42 -14.73 6.32 -2.00
N VAL A 43 -14.49 5.01 -2.08
CA VAL A 43 -15.20 4.11 -2.99
C VAL A 43 -16.71 4.16 -2.74
N GLU A 44 -17.18 4.07 -1.49
CA GLU A 44 -18.63 4.07 -1.19
C GLU A 44 -19.34 5.33 -1.70
N ARG A 45 -18.67 6.48 -1.64
CA ARG A 45 -19.21 7.78 -2.05
C ARG A 45 -19.18 8.00 -3.56
N ASN A 46 -18.31 7.30 -4.28
CA ASN A 46 -18.06 7.54 -5.70
C ASN A 46 -18.49 6.38 -6.60
N ALA A 47 -18.76 5.20 -6.06
CA ALA A 47 -19.16 4.02 -6.83
C ALA A 47 -20.48 4.23 -7.60
N GLU A 48 -21.40 5.06 -7.11
CA GLU A 48 -22.64 5.39 -7.84
C GLU A 48 -22.40 6.10 -9.18
N ASN A 49 -21.23 6.73 -9.36
CA ASN A 49 -20.85 7.36 -10.62
C ASN A 49 -20.41 6.35 -11.69
N ILE A 50 -20.25 5.08 -11.30
CA ILE A 50 -19.90 3.97 -12.20
C ILE A 50 -21.17 3.46 -12.87
N ASP A 51 -21.20 3.59 -14.18
CA ASP A 51 -22.24 3.03 -15.03
C ASP A 51 -21.97 1.53 -15.23
N LEU A 52 -22.91 0.69 -14.79
CA LEU A 52 -22.84 -0.77 -14.94
C LEU A 52 -23.26 -1.22 -16.35
N ASP A 53 -24.02 -0.40 -17.07
CA ASP A 53 -24.55 -0.70 -18.41
C ASP A 53 -23.63 -0.16 -19.52
N ALA A 54 -22.63 0.66 -19.17
CA ALA A 54 -21.65 1.16 -20.11
C ALA A 54 -20.86 -0.01 -20.74
N SER A 55 -20.96 -0.13 -22.06
CA SER A 55 -20.11 -1.00 -22.90
C SER A 55 -18.63 -0.77 -22.58
N ASP A 56 -17.77 -1.76 -22.84
CA ASP A 56 -16.33 -1.86 -22.48
C ASP A 56 -15.41 -0.63 -22.68
N GLU A 57 -15.90 0.47 -23.22
CA GLU A 57 -15.20 1.74 -23.35
C GLU A 57 -15.37 2.62 -22.09
N PHE A 58 -14.25 2.89 -21.42
CA PHE A 58 -14.24 3.71 -20.21
C PHE A 58 -14.48 5.20 -20.51
N GLN A 59 -15.45 5.81 -19.82
CA GLN A 59 -15.75 7.24 -19.95
C GLN A 59 -14.62 8.09 -19.34
N LEU A 60 -14.37 9.29 -19.89
CA LEU A 60 -13.34 10.22 -19.37
C LEU A 60 -13.50 10.54 -17.87
N LYS A 61 -14.74 10.58 -17.38
CA LYS A 61 -15.06 10.77 -15.96
C LYS A 61 -14.43 9.70 -15.05
N TYR A 62 -14.18 8.49 -15.57
CA TYR A 62 -13.52 7.43 -14.82
C TYR A 62 -12.03 7.68 -14.63
N THR A 63 -11.39 8.36 -15.60
CA THR A 63 -10.01 8.82 -15.45
C THR A 63 -9.89 9.85 -14.33
N GLU A 64 -10.86 10.76 -14.21
CA GLU A 64 -10.89 11.76 -13.13
C GLU A 64 -11.04 11.08 -11.75
N LEU A 65 -11.99 10.14 -11.64
CA LEU A 65 -12.15 9.33 -10.42
C LEU A 65 -10.88 8.56 -10.06
N HIS A 66 -10.21 7.97 -11.05
CA HIS A 66 -8.96 7.26 -10.82
C HIS A 66 -7.86 8.20 -10.30
N GLN A 67 -7.72 9.40 -10.87
CA GLN A 67 -6.74 10.39 -10.39
C GLN A 67 -7.03 10.83 -8.96
N GLU A 68 -8.29 11.05 -8.60
CA GLU A 68 -8.67 11.37 -7.22
C GLU A 68 -8.32 10.24 -6.25
N PHE A 69 -8.68 9.00 -6.59
CA PHE A 69 -8.35 7.82 -5.79
C PHE A 69 -6.85 7.68 -5.60
N LYS A 70 -6.09 7.80 -6.70
CA LYS A 70 -4.63 7.72 -6.70
C LYS A 70 -4.00 8.80 -5.83
N ASN A 71 -4.49 10.04 -5.90
CA ASN A 71 -3.98 11.13 -5.06
C ASN A 71 -4.20 10.87 -3.57
N ILE A 72 -5.34 10.30 -3.18
CA ILE A 72 -5.60 9.93 -1.77
C ILE A 72 -4.62 8.84 -1.34
N TYR A 73 -4.49 7.80 -2.16
CA TYR A 73 -3.58 6.69 -1.92
C TYR A 73 -2.12 7.14 -1.74
N GLU A 74 -1.59 7.92 -2.69
CA GLU A 74 -0.21 8.41 -2.68
C GLU A 74 0.04 9.32 -1.48
N ARG A 75 -0.91 10.22 -1.16
CA ARG A 75 -0.78 11.12 -0.02
C ARG A 75 -0.75 10.37 1.31
N MET A 76 -1.57 9.33 1.46
CA MET A 76 -1.58 8.52 2.69
C MET A 76 -0.27 7.76 2.89
N LEU A 77 0.32 7.25 1.81
CA LEU A 77 1.64 6.61 1.85
C LEU A 77 2.73 7.62 2.18
N GLU A 78 2.74 8.77 1.52
CA GLU A 78 3.72 9.83 1.75
C GLU A 78 3.68 10.35 3.19
N GLU A 79 2.49 10.69 3.70
CA GLU A 79 2.30 11.15 5.08
C GLU A 79 2.80 10.10 6.08
N PHE A 80 2.52 8.81 5.83
CA PHE A 80 3.01 7.74 6.69
C PHE A 80 4.54 7.63 6.63
N ILE A 81 5.14 7.60 5.44
CA ILE A 81 6.60 7.50 5.26
C ILE A 81 7.33 8.65 5.98
N ILE A 82 6.83 9.88 5.82
CA ILE A 82 7.38 11.07 6.48
C ILE A 82 7.23 10.96 8.01
N SER A 83 6.09 10.45 8.51
CA SER A 83 5.87 10.25 9.95
C SER A 83 6.86 9.24 10.57
N GLN A 84 7.40 8.32 9.76
CA GLN A 84 8.42 7.36 10.16
C GLN A 84 9.86 7.93 10.07
N GLY A 85 10.01 9.19 9.66
CA GLY A 85 11.31 9.85 9.53
C GLY A 85 12.08 9.49 8.26
N SER A 86 11.38 9.04 7.21
CA SER A 86 11.98 8.69 5.91
C SER A 86 11.34 9.50 4.78
N THR A 87 11.87 9.36 3.57
CA THR A 87 11.36 9.98 2.35
C THR A 87 10.81 8.93 1.40
N THR A 88 9.89 9.33 0.51
CA THR A 88 9.36 8.44 -0.54
C THR A 88 10.48 7.87 -1.41
N LYS A 89 11.53 8.65 -1.67
CA LYS A 89 12.72 8.22 -2.42
C LYS A 89 13.47 7.07 -1.73
N GLU A 90 13.69 7.18 -0.42
CA GLU A 90 14.33 6.13 0.37
C GLU A 90 13.46 4.86 0.41
N PHE A 91 12.15 5.03 0.63
CA PHE A 91 11.19 3.94 0.57
C PHE A 91 11.25 3.19 -0.75
N TYR A 92 11.16 3.87 -1.90
CA TYR A 92 11.22 3.19 -3.20
C TYR A 92 12.58 2.53 -3.47
N ALA A 93 13.69 3.11 -2.99
CA ALA A 93 15.00 2.52 -3.12
C ALA A 93 15.15 1.24 -2.29
N GLU A 94 14.62 1.22 -1.07
CA GLU A 94 14.57 0.03 -0.22
C GLU A 94 13.60 -1.02 -0.76
N LEU A 95 12.41 -0.61 -1.19
CA LEU A 95 11.40 -1.49 -1.77
C LEU A 95 11.96 -2.22 -3.00
N LYS A 96 12.66 -1.50 -3.88
CA LYS A 96 13.31 -2.10 -5.06
C LYS A 96 14.36 -3.14 -4.64
N ARG A 97 15.22 -2.81 -3.67
CA ARG A 97 16.23 -3.75 -3.15
C ARG A 97 15.59 -4.99 -2.53
N GLU A 98 14.49 -4.84 -1.79
CA GLU A 98 13.80 -5.96 -1.15
C GLU A 98 13.08 -6.85 -2.18
N ALA A 99 12.44 -6.27 -3.20
CA ALA A 99 11.83 -7.00 -4.31
C ALA A 99 12.85 -7.80 -5.12
N ASP A 100 14.02 -7.22 -5.40
CA ASP A 100 15.12 -7.91 -6.10
C ASP A 100 15.72 -9.08 -5.25
N SER A 101 15.40 -9.15 -3.96
CA SER A 101 15.91 -10.17 -3.02
C SER A 101 14.94 -11.31 -2.69
N GLU A 102 13.81 -11.42 -3.42
CA GLU A 102 12.74 -12.41 -3.20
C GLU A 102 12.14 -12.42 -1.77
N LYS A 103 12.22 -11.29 -1.06
CA LYS A 103 11.56 -11.10 0.24
C LYS A 103 10.14 -10.54 0.06
N ASP A 104 9.43 -10.31 1.18
CA ASP A 104 8.08 -9.70 1.23
C ASP A 104 7.94 -8.37 0.46
N GLY A 105 9.04 -7.73 0.06
CA GLY A 105 9.07 -6.53 -0.78
C GLY A 105 8.43 -6.74 -2.17
N THR A 106 8.42 -7.96 -2.72
CA THR A 106 7.78 -8.23 -4.03
C THR A 106 6.27 -8.03 -3.97
N LEU A 107 5.60 -8.59 -2.96
CA LEU A 107 4.15 -8.45 -2.80
C LEU A 107 3.74 -6.99 -2.59
N LEU A 108 4.46 -6.26 -1.73
CA LEU A 108 4.17 -4.85 -1.49
C LEU A 108 4.36 -4.03 -2.77
N ALA A 109 5.46 -4.26 -3.51
CA ALA A 109 5.72 -3.55 -4.76
C ALA A 109 4.65 -3.82 -5.82
N GLU A 110 4.27 -5.09 -6.01
CA GLU A 110 3.18 -5.48 -6.91
C GLU A 110 1.85 -4.85 -6.50
N THR A 111 1.55 -4.84 -5.19
CA THR A 111 0.31 -4.26 -4.67
C THR A 111 0.27 -2.75 -4.88
N ILE A 112 1.38 -2.05 -4.67
CA ILE A 112 1.47 -0.60 -4.91
C ILE A 112 1.24 -0.28 -6.38
N LEU A 113 1.88 -1.03 -7.29
CA LEU A 113 1.69 -0.87 -8.73
C LEU A 113 0.24 -1.15 -9.12
N ALA A 114 -0.30 -2.29 -8.68
CA ALA A 114 -1.66 -2.72 -8.95
C ALA A 114 -2.71 -1.71 -8.47
N THR A 115 -2.52 -1.10 -7.29
CA THR A 115 -3.49 -0.15 -6.74
C THR A 115 -3.53 1.17 -7.51
N THR A 116 -2.48 1.48 -8.27
CA THR A 116 -2.43 2.66 -9.15
C THR A 116 -2.72 2.36 -10.62
N ASP A 117 -3.05 1.09 -10.93
CA ASP A 117 -3.43 0.66 -12.26
C ASP A 117 -4.91 0.93 -12.52
N PHE A 118 -5.19 1.49 -13.70
CA PHE A 118 -6.53 1.93 -14.05
C PHE A 118 -7.52 0.77 -14.20
N ASP A 119 -7.10 -0.36 -14.77
CA ASP A 119 -7.99 -1.51 -15.00
C ASP A 119 -8.34 -2.19 -13.68
N ILE A 120 -7.38 -2.29 -12.77
CA ILE A 120 -7.59 -2.82 -11.41
C ILE A 120 -8.52 -1.91 -10.62
N PHE A 121 -8.29 -0.60 -10.67
CA PHE A 121 -9.18 0.40 -10.08
C PHE A 121 -10.62 0.26 -10.61
N MET A 122 -10.79 0.19 -11.94
CA MET A 122 -12.12 0.08 -12.55
C MET A 122 -12.83 -1.23 -12.20
N ARG A 123 -12.10 -2.34 -12.12
CA ARG A 123 -12.65 -3.62 -11.65
C ARG A 123 -13.16 -3.51 -10.22
N MET A 124 -12.35 -2.97 -9.31
CA MET A 124 -12.73 -2.76 -7.91
C MET A 124 -13.99 -1.89 -7.78
N MET A 125 -14.03 -0.78 -8.51
CA MET A 125 -15.17 0.15 -8.50
C MET A 125 -16.45 -0.47 -9.05
N ARG A 126 -16.36 -1.25 -10.14
CA ARG A 126 -17.50 -2.00 -10.71
C ARG A 126 -18.01 -3.07 -9.74
N ASP A 127 -17.11 -3.86 -9.15
CA ASP A 127 -17.47 -4.90 -8.18
C ASP A 127 -18.21 -4.32 -6.98
N TYR A 128 -17.71 -3.20 -6.42
CA TYR A 128 -18.39 -2.51 -5.33
C TYR A 128 -19.77 -1.99 -5.76
N ARG A 129 -19.87 -1.37 -6.95
CA ARG A 129 -21.14 -0.85 -7.47
C ARG A 129 -22.17 -1.98 -7.68
N MET A 130 -21.77 -3.13 -8.20
CA MET A 130 -22.64 -4.31 -8.33
C MET A 130 -23.15 -4.81 -6.97
N GLN A 131 -22.29 -4.86 -5.95
CA GLN A 131 -22.69 -5.25 -4.60
C GLN A 131 -23.69 -4.26 -3.98
N LEU A 132 -23.47 -2.96 -4.20
CA LEU A 132 -24.37 -1.90 -3.74
C LEU A 132 -25.74 -2.02 -4.40
N ASP A 133 -25.78 -2.27 -5.70
CA ASP A 133 -27.02 -2.43 -6.47
C ASP A 133 -27.84 -3.64 -5.97
N HIS A 134 -27.18 -4.79 -5.81
CA HIS A 134 -27.80 -5.99 -5.21
C HIS A 134 -28.37 -5.72 -3.82
N ARG A 135 -27.64 -4.99 -2.95
CA ARG A 135 -28.11 -4.63 -1.61
C ARG A 135 -29.33 -3.70 -1.63
N ASN A 136 -29.42 -2.80 -2.60
CA ASN A 136 -30.52 -1.85 -2.70
C ASN A 136 -31.80 -2.51 -3.25
N HIS A 137 -31.67 -3.54 -4.09
CA HIS A 137 -32.81 -4.28 -4.66
C HIS A 137 -33.43 -5.32 -3.70
N HIS A 138 -32.78 -5.62 -2.58
CA HIS A 138 -33.27 -6.56 -1.55
C HIS A 138 -33.77 -5.85 -0.27
N LYS A 139 -33.91 -4.52 -0.29
CA LYS A 139 -34.55 -3.73 0.78
C LYS A 139 -35.98 -3.36 0.38
#